data_AF-A0A7J6RTF6-F1
#
_entry.id   AF-A0A7J6RTF6-F1
#
_cell.length_a   1.000
_cell.length_b   1.000
_cell.length_c   1.000
_cell.angle_alpha   90.00
_cell.angle_beta   90.00
_cell.angle_gamma   90.00
#
_symmetry.space_group_name_H-M   'P 1'
#
loop_
_entity.id
_entity.type
_entity.pdbx_description
1 polymer ?
#
loop_
_entity_poly.entity_id
_entity_poly.type
_entity_poly.pdbx_seq_one_letter_code
_entity_poly.pdbx_strand_id
1 'polypeptide(L)'
;LSYALGVNQYSDLTFEEFAAQMLHPFVVDDNLQERLPVEVGSDRVAAPTSVDWRGKGVLNPIKDQGQCGSCWAFSANGALEAQYAIATKKLLSFSEQQLNDCSTSYGNKGCDGGGLMEYAYEYIRDKGIDLESTYPYEAEDDTCKTSLESEADGLPAGEVTGSTFLSKTDDALVEAVAKAPVSVALTANRAFTAYKKGVFSDTSCNGHQMNHAVVVVGY
;
A
#
# COMPACT_ATOMS: atom_id res chain seq x y z
N LEU A 1 -10.41 -26.47 2.55
CA LEU A 1 -10.05 -25.07 2.29
C LEU A 1 -10.32 -24.28 3.56
N SER A 2 -9.36 -23.47 4.02
CA SER A 2 -9.50 -22.59 5.17
C SER A 2 -10.25 -21.29 4.85
N TYR A 3 -10.64 -21.09 3.59
CA TYR A 3 -11.34 -19.91 3.08
C TYR A 3 -12.47 -20.30 2.11
N ALA A 4 -13.34 -19.34 1.83
CA ALA A 4 -14.41 -19.42 0.85
C ALA A 4 -14.28 -18.32 -0.21
N LEU A 5 -14.66 -18.67 -1.44
CA LEU A 5 -14.78 -17.74 -2.55
C LEU A 5 -16.23 -17.26 -2.69
N GLY A 6 -16.45 -16.16 -3.41
CA GLY A 6 -17.79 -15.65 -3.68
C GLY A 6 -17.83 -14.66 -4.83
N VAL A 7 -19.04 -14.43 -5.34
CA VAL A 7 -19.31 -13.42 -6.37
C VAL A 7 -19.05 -12.02 -5.80
N ASN A 8 -18.43 -11.19 -6.63
CA ASN A 8 -18.10 -9.79 -6.36
C ASN A 8 -18.10 -8.98 -7.68
N GLN A 9 -17.68 -7.73 -7.63
CA GLN A 9 -17.66 -6.80 -8.76
C GLN A 9 -16.72 -7.19 -9.91
N TYR A 10 -15.89 -8.24 -9.74
CA TYR A 10 -14.95 -8.72 -10.74
C TYR A 10 -15.35 -10.07 -11.33
N SER A 11 -16.52 -10.60 -10.96
CA SER A 11 -16.93 -11.96 -11.34
C SER A 11 -17.33 -12.13 -12.80
N ASP A 12 -17.49 -11.03 -13.53
CA ASP A 12 -17.70 -10.96 -14.97
C ASP A 12 -16.39 -10.83 -15.78
N LEU A 13 -15.26 -10.60 -15.11
CA LEU A 13 -13.93 -10.54 -15.74
C LEU A 13 -13.25 -11.91 -15.73
N THR A 14 -12.51 -12.20 -16.80
CA THR A 14 -11.45 -13.20 -16.77
C THR A 14 -10.31 -12.74 -15.83
N PHE A 15 -9.48 -13.68 -15.36
CA PHE A 15 -8.36 -13.28 -14.51
C PHE A 15 -7.33 -12.48 -15.31
N GLU A 16 -7.20 -12.76 -16.60
CA GLU A 16 -6.34 -12.04 -17.53
C GLU A 16 -6.79 -10.58 -17.69
N GLU A 17 -8.09 -10.32 -17.86
CA GLU A 17 -8.66 -8.96 -17.89
C GLU A 17 -8.45 -8.24 -16.56
N PHE A 18 -8.73 -8.91 -15.44
CA PHE A 18 -8.49 -8.36 -14.11
C PHE A 18 -7.02 -7.99 -13.91
N ALA A 19 -6.12 -8.92 -14.23
CA ALA A 19 -4.69 -8.73 -14.05
C ALA A 19 -4.16 -7.59 -14.91
N ALA A 20 -4.60 -7.49 -16.17
CA ALA A 20 -4.16 -6.43 -17.08
C ALA A 20 -4.55 -5.01 -16.63
N GLN A 21 -5.62 -4.87 -15.82
CA GLN A 21 -6.12 -3.57 -15.36
C GLN A 21 -5.64 -3.18 -13.96
N MET A 22 -5.41 -4.16 -13.08
CA MET A 22 -5.25 -3.93 -11.64
C MET A 22 -3.99 -4.56 -11.03
N LEU A 23 -3.35 -5.51 -11.73
CA LEU A 23 -2.20 -6.24 -11.22
C LEU A 23 -0.97 -5.98 -12.08
N HIS A 24 0.04 -5.34 -11.47
CA HIS A 24 1.29 -5.05 -12.15
C HIS A 24 2.45 -5.57 -11.31
N PRO A 25 3.38 -6.35 -11.89
CA PRO A 25 4.49 -6.88 -11.13
C PRO A 25 5.35 -5.75 -10.55
N PHE A 26 5.67 -5.84 -9.25
CA PHE A 26 6.58 -4.89 -8.61
C PHE A 26 8.02 -5.16 -9.05
N VAL A 27 8.65 -4.17 -9.67
CA VAL A 27 10.05 -4.23 -10.08
C VAL A 27 10.85 -3.35 -9.14
N VAL A 28 11.69 -3.97 -8.32
CA VAL A 28 12.66 -3.27 -7.47
C VAL A 28 13.89 -2.96 -8.34
N ASP A 29 14.23 -1.68 -8.48
CA ASP A 29 15.44 -1.28 -9.20
C ASP A 29 16.71 -1.48 -8.36
N ASP A 30 17.88 -1.31 -8.98
CA ASP A 30 19.17 -1.50 -8.32
C ASP A 30 19.35 -0.55 -7.11
N ASN A 31 18.82 0.68 -7.17
CA ASN A 31 18.93 1.66 -6.08
C ASN A 31 18.15 1.22 -4.84
N LEU A 32 16.94 0.69 -5.04
CA LEU A 32 16.13 0.16 -3.94
C LEU A 32 16.69 -1.17 -3.43
N GLN A 33 17.27 -1.98 -4.30
CA GLN A 33 17.89 -3.25 -3.94
C GLN A 33 19.01 -3.05 -2.92
N GLU A 34 19.81 -1.98 -3.03
CA GLU A 34 20.87 -1.63 -2.07
C GLU A 34 20.34 -1.18 -0.70
N ARG A 35 19.08 -0.72 -0.64
CA ARG A 35 18.41 -0.26 0.60
C ARG A 35 17.67 -1.38 1.32
N LEU A 36 17.50 -2.54 0.68
CA LEU A 36 16.85 -3.68 1.30
C LEU A 36 17.72 -4.18 2.47
N PRO A 37 17.12 -4.50 3.63
CA PRO A 37 17.87 -5.02 4.74
C PRO A 37 18.47 -6.38 4.38
N VAL A 38 19.73 -6.57 4.74
CA VAL A 38 20.31 -7.92 4.79
C VAL A 38 19.54 -8.71 5.84
N GLU A 39 19.16 -9.94 5.52
CA GLU A 39 18.53 -10.82 6.51
C GLU A 39 19.55 -11.14 7.61
N VAL A 40 19.42 -10.45 8.73
CA VAL A 40 20.13 -10.75 9.97
C VAL A 40 19.11 -11.39 10.90
N GLY A 41 19.47 -12.52 11.51
CA GLY A 41 18.59 -13.17 12.49
C GLY A 41 18.20 -12.16 13.58
N SER A 42 16.89 -11.92 13.72
CA SER A 42 16.37 -11.06 14.78
C SER A 42 16.33 -11.84 16.08
N ASP A 43 16.87 -11.25 17.15
CA ASP A 43 16.54 -11.66 18.51
C ASP A 43 15.09 -11.24 18.76
N ARG A 44 14.19 -12.24 18.91
CA ARG A 44 12.75 -12.04 19.13
C ARG A 44 12.51 -10.95 20.17
N VAL A 45 12.03 -9.78 19.74
CA VAL A 45 11.39 -8.85 20.65
C VAL A 45 10.01 -9.42 20.98
N ALA A 46 9.60 -9.34 22.25
CA ALA A 46 8.30 -9.85 22.67
C ALA A 46 7.16 -9.01 22.07
N ALA A 47 6.70 -9.36 20.86
CA ALA A 47 5.47 -8.83 20.28
C ALA A 47 4.23 -9.47 20.96
N PRO A 48 3.09 -8.76 21.03
CA PRO A 48 1.83 -9.35 21.48
C PRO A 48 1.45 -10.58 20.64
N THR A 49 0.60 -11.47 21.18
CA THR A 49 0.14 -12.65 20.43
C THR A 49 -0.89 -12.35 19.35
N SER A 50 -1.52 -11.17 19.41
CA SER A 50 -2.49 -10.70 18.41
C SER A 50 -2.59 -9.19 18.45
N VAL A 51 -2.75 -8.55 17.29
CA VAL A 51 -2.97 -7.11 17.16
C VAL A 51 -4.05 -6.85 16.12
N ASP A 52 -4.93 -5.89 16.39
CA ASP A 52 -5.93 -5.41 15.43
C ASP A 52 -6.11 -3.90 15.56
N TRP A 53 -5.71 -3.17 14.52
CA TRP A 53 -5.77 -1.71 14.48
C TRP A 53 -7.14 -1.15 14.09
N ARG A 54 -8.06 -1.96 13.58
CA ARG A 54 -9.38 -1.51 13.08
C ARG A 54 -10.23 -0.86 14.16
N GLY A 55 -10.09 -1.29 15.41
CA GLY A 55 -10.80 -0.72 16.56
C GLY A 55 -10.08 0.44 17.25
N LYS A 56 -8.96 0.93 16.71
CA LYS A 56 -8.08 1.91 17.39
C LYS A 56 -8.26 3.35 16.91
N GLY A 57 -9.12 3.59 15.91
CA GLY A 57 -9.36 4.93 15.36
C GLY A 57 -8.18 5.48 14.54
N VAL A 58 -7.38 4.59 13.95
CA VAL A 58 -6.19 4.94 13.16
C VAL A 58 -6.29 4.50 11.69
N LEU A 59 -7.46 4.03 11.27
CA LEU A 59 -7.69 3.56 9.90
C LEU A 59 -8.90 4.26 9.31
N ASN A 60 -8.77 4.78 8.10
CA ASN A 60 -9.89 5.25 7.31
C ASN A 60 -10.76 4.06 6.83
N PRO A 61 -12.00 4.32 6.37
CA PRO A 61 -12.80 3.32 5.67
C PRO A 61 -12.06 2.69 4.49
N ILE A 62 -12.43 1.46 4.13
CA ILE A 62 -11.90 0.77 2.95
C ILE A 62 -12.25 1.59 1.71
N LYS A 63 -11.24 1.86 0.88
CA LYS A 63 -11.36 2.55 -0.41
C LYS A 63 -11.39 1.54 -1.58
N ASP A 64 -11.58 2.04 -2.81
CA ASP A 64 -11.62 1.23 -4.03
C ASP A 64 -10.70 1.86 -5.10
N GLN A 65 -9.72 1.09 -5.59
CA GLN A 65 -8.80 1.54 -6.64
C GLN A 65 -9.45 1.57 -8.04
N GLY A 66 -10.65 0.98 -8.20
CA GLY A 66 -11.29 0.87 -9.49
C GLY A 66 -10.49 0.05 -10.49
N GLN A 67 -10.55 0.42 -11.77
CA GLN A 67 -9.85 -0.24 -12.88
C GLN A 67 -8.48 0.41 -13.15
N CYS A 68 -7.71 0.63 -12.10
CA CYS A 68 -6.41 1.29 -12.14
C CYS A 68 -5.39 0.51 -11.31
N GLY A 69 -4.17 0.32 -11.80
CA GLY A 69 -3.06 -0.35 -11.13
C GLY A 69 -2.42 0.41 -9.95
N SER A 70 -3.18 1.23 -9.24
CA SER A 70 -2.75 2.17 -8.19
C SER A 70 -2.68 1.58 -6.77
N CYS A 71 -2.79 0.27 -6.60
CA CYS A 71 -2.75 -0.38 -5.27
C CYS A 71 -1.57 0.06 -4.39
N TRP A 72 -0.44 0.42 -5.01
CA TRP A 72 0.75 0.97 -4.35
C TRP A 72 0.47 2.31 -3.65
N ALA A 73 -0.34 3.20 -4.24
CA ALA A 73 -0.72 4.48 -3.64
C ALA A 73 -1.62 4.27 -2.42
N PHE A 74 -2.63 3.40 -2.55
CA PHE A 74 -3.52 3.01 -1.44
C PHE A 74 -2.77 2.35 -0.27
N SER A 75 -1.82 1.47 -0.58
CA SER A 75 -0.97 0.84 0.43
C SER A 75 -0.10 1.88 1.12
N ALA A 76 0.56 2.76 0.35
CA ALA A 76 1.40 3.82 0.88
C ALA A 76 0.63 4.75 1.84
N ASN A 77 -0.51 5.28 1.39
CA ASN A 77 -1.37 6.15 2.17
C ASN A 77 -1.94 5.43 3.38
N GLY A 78 -2.48 4.21 3.25
CA GLY A 78 -3.08 3.51 4.38
C GLY A 78 -2.12 3.27 5.56
N ALA A 79 -0.83 3.02 5.28
CA ALA A 79 0.18 2.95 6.34
C ALA A 79 0.60 4.33 6.86
N LEU A 80 0.74 5.35 6.00
CA LEU A 80 1.08 6.72 6.40
C LEU A 80 -0.02 7.35 7.25
N GLU A 81 -1.29 7.26 6.83
CA GLU A 81 -2.46 7.71 7.56
C GLU A 81 -2.51 7.10 8.96
N ALA A 82 -2.23 5.81 9.08
CA ALA A 82 -2.21 5.13 10.36
C ALA A 82 -1.05 5.58 11.25
N GLN A 83 0.16 5.72 10.71
CA GLN A 83 1.29 6.24 11.48
C GLN A 83 1.05 7.69 11.93
N TYR A 84 0.51 8.52 11.04
CA TYR A 84 0.13 9.89 11.36
C TYR A 84 -0.93 9.93 12.47
N ALA A 85 -1.98 9.11 12.39
CA ALA A 85 -3.02 9.04 13.40
C ALA A 85 -2.51 8.52 14.75
N ILE A 86 -1.58 7.56 14.75
CA ILE A 86 -0.93 7.08 15.97
C ILE A 86 -0.14 8.20 16.65
N ALA A 87 0.65 8.95 15.88
CA ALA A 87 1.53 10.01 16.37
C ALA A 87 0.75 11.26 16.82
N THR A 88 -0.24 11.70 16.05
CA THR A 88 -0.90 13.00 16.23
C THR A 88 -2.29 12.92 16.85
N LYS A 89 -2.88 11.72 16.91
CA LYS A 89 -4.29 11.49 17.28
C LYS A 89 -5.30 12.11 16.32
N LYS A 90 -4.87 12.44 15.10
CA LYS A 90 -5.73 12.93 14.02
C LYS A 90 -5.74 11.92 12.87
N LEU A 91 -6.92 11.47 12.47
CA LEU A 91 -7.09 10.64 11.30
C LEU A 91 -7.39 11.53 10.10
N LEU A 92 -6.47 11.55 9.14
CA LEU A 92 -6.61 12.22 7.85
C LEU A 92 -6.71 11.16 6.76
N SER A 93 -7.37 11.49 5.65
CA SER A 93 -7.38 10.68 4.43
C SER A 93 -6.56 11.42 3.38
N PHE A 94 -5.44 10.83 2.96
CA PHE A 94 -4.54 11.44 1.98
C PHE A 94 -4.94 11.03 0.55
N SER A 95 -4.59 11.89 -0.42
CA SER A 95 -4.96 11.70 -1.83
C SER A 95 -4.14 10.59 -2.48
N GLU A 96 -4.80 9.52 -2.93
CA GLU A 96 -4.14 8.56 -3.83
C GLU A 96 -3.93 9.14 -5.23
N GLN A 97 -4.82 10.04 -5.66
CA GLN A 97 -4.75 10.64 -7.00
C GLN A 97 -3.52 11.51 -7.19
N GLN A 98 -3.16 12.31 -6.18
CA GLN A 98 -1.93 13.10 -6.25
C GLN A 98 -0.71 12.21 -6.41
N LEU A 99 -0.66 11.06 -5.72
CA LEU A 99 0.44 10.11 -5.91
C LEU A 99 0.46 9.59 -7.34
N ASN A 100 -0.69 9.16 -7.87
CA ASN A 100 -0.82 8.70 -9.26
C ASN A 100 -0.29 9.74 -10.26
N ASP A 101 -0.75 10.97 -10.15
CA ASP A 101 -0.50 12.01 -11.16
C ASP A 101 0.89 12.64 -11.04
N CYS A 102 1.41 12.79 -9.81
CA CYS A 102 2.57 13.65 -9.53
C CYS A 102 3.87 12.90 -9.21
N SER A 103 3.82 11.63 -8.81
CA SER A 103 5.02 10.91 -8.36
C SER A 103 5.78 10.17 -9.47
N THR A 104 5.44 10.41 -10.74
CA THR A 104 6.08 9.73 -11.88
C THR A 104 7.56 10.01 -12.00
N SER A 105 8.01 11.23 -11.63
CA SER A 105 9.45 11.57 -11.59
C SER A 105 10.23 10.82 -10.52
N TYR A 106 9.56 10.20 -9.55
CA TYR A 106 10.16 9.37 -8.50
C TYR A 106 10.22 7.88 -8.90
N GLY A 107 9.64 7.50 -10.03
CA GLY A 107 9.65 6.13 -10.54
C GLY A 107 8.30 5.41 -10.51
N ASN A 108 7.27 6.03 -9.92
CA ASN A 108 5.91 5.51 -10.01
C ASN A 108 5.33 5.69 -11.42
N LYS A 109 4.28 4.92 -11.74
CA LYS A 109 3.69 4.91 -13.09
C LYS A 109 2.16 4.89 -13.08
N GLY A 110 1.56 5.55 -12.08
CA GLY A 110 0.10 5.72 -12.04
C GLY A 110 -0.66 4.39 -12.12
N CYS A 111 -1.61 4.32 -13.04
CA CYS A 111 -2.49 3.18 -13.30
C CYS A 111 -1.85 2.06 -14.11
N ASP A 112 -0.79 2.32 -14.87
CA ASP A 112 0.00 1.27 -15.53
C ASP A 112 0.81 0.43 -14.53
N GLY A 113 0.70 0.76 -13.24
CA GLY A 113 1.25 0.05 -12.10
C GLY A 113 2.78 -0.05 -12.11
N GLY A 114 3.32 -0.91 -11.25
CA GLY A 114 4.77 -0.95 -11.03
C GLY A 114 5.32 0.28 -10.28
N GLY A 115 4.43 1.10 -9.70
CA GLY A 115 4.80 2.01 -8.63
C GLY A 115 5.16 1.25 -7.35
N LEU A 116 5.94 1.90 -6.47
CA LEU A 116 6.35 1.35 -5.20
C LEU A 116 5.97 2.32 -4.08
N MET A 117 5.47 1.78 -2.97
CA MET A 117 5.15 2.55 -1.78
C MET A 117 6.35 3.39 -1.32
N GLU A 118 7.56 2.88 -1.54
CA GLU A 118 8.82 3.56 -1.29
C GLU A 118 8.94 4.90 -2.03
N TYR A 119 8.73 4.91 -3.34
CA TYR A 119 8.78 6.14 -4.14
C TYR A 119 7.66 7.11 -3.79
N ALA A 120 6.50 6.58 -3.37
CA ALA A 120 5.44 7.42 -2.83
C ALA A 120 5.91 8.16 -1.57
N TYR A 121 6.60 7.49 -0.64
CA TYR A 121 7.14 8.14 0.55
C TYR A 121 8.24 9.16 0.24
N GLU A 122 9.08 8.91 -0.77
CA GLU A 122 10.07 9.88 -1.24
C GLU A 122 9.42 11.13 -1.84
N TYR A 123 8.37 10.94 -2.66
CA TYR A 123 7.56 12.04 -3.17
C TYR A 123 6.95 12.85 -2.02
N ILE A 124 6.27 12.20 -1.08
CA ILE A 124 5.60 12.87 0.04
C ILE A 124 6.62 13.61 0.94
N ARG A 125 7.81 13.05 1.15
CA ARG A 125 8.89 13.74 1.86
C ARG A 125 9.24 15.07 1.18
N ASP A 126 9.40 15.06 -0.14
CA ASP A 126 9.91 16.20 -0.88
C ASP A 126 8.84 17.25 -1.22
N LYS A 127 7.58 16.81 -1.35
CA LYS A 127 6.46 17.61 -1.88
C LYS A 127 5.30 17.78 -0.92
N GLY A 128 5.16 16.89 0.05
CA GLY A 128 3.95 16.78 0.86
C GLY A 128 2.85 16.02 0.14
N ILE A 129 1.67 15.99 0.74
CA ILE A 129 0.48 15.34 0.18
C ILE A 129 -0.80 16.05 0.64
N ASP A 130 -1.74 16.23 -0.29
CA ASP A 130 -3.06 16.78 -0.10
C ASP A 130 -4.01 15.76 0.51
N LEU A 131 -5.14 16.27 1.01
CA LEU A 131 -6.24 15.43 1.44
C LEU A 131 -7.00 14.84 0.25
N GLU A 132 -7.59 13.66 0.46
CA GLU A 132 -8.53 13.05 -0.47
C GLU A 132 -9.72 13.99 -0.79
N SER A 133 -10.09 14.86 0.15
CA SER A 133 -11.17 15.83 -0.06
C SER A 133 -10.83 16.98 -1.02
N THR A 134 -9.55 17.30 -1.19
CA THR A 134 -9.07 18.41 -2.04
C THR A 134 -8.49 17.92 -3.36
N TYR A 135 -7.96 16.71 -3.38
CA TYR A 135 -7.54 16.00 -4.59
C TYR A 135 -8.17 14.61 -4.65
N PRO A 136 -9.45 14.49 -5.06
CA PRO A 136 -10.19 13.23 -5.01
C PRO A 136 -9.68 12.19 -6.00
N TYR A 137 -9.91 10.91 -5.69
CA TYR A 137 -9.58 9.78 -6.53
C TYR A 137 -10.49 9.64 -7.76
N GLU A 138 -9.87 9.49 -8.93
CA GLU A 138 -10.52 9.44 -10.25
C GLU A 138 -10.33 8.08 -10.95
N ALA A 139 -9.46 7.22 -10.42
CA ALA A 139 -9.15 5.88 -10.96
C ALA A 139 -8.62 5.88 -12.40
N GLU A 140 -7.92 6.96 -12.78
CA GLU A 140 -7.21 7.12 -14.04
C GLU A 140 -5.96 7.97 -13.82
N ASP A 141 -5.06 8.01 -14.81
CA ASP A 141 -3.89 8.89 -14.78
C ASP A 141 -4.27 10.26 -15.34
N ASP A 142 -4.03 11.32 -14.58
CA ASP A 142 -4.22 12.70 -15.01
C ASP A 142 -2.90 13.48 -14.93
N THR A 143 -2.93 14.71 -15.41
CA THR A 143 -1.85 15.67 -15.26
C THR A 143 -1.77 16.14 -13.81
N CYS A 144 -0.57 16.05 -13.22
CA CYS A 144 -0.32 16.56 -11.88
C CYS A 144 -0.85 17.99 -11.69
N LYS A 145 -1.78 18.17 -10.74
CA LYS A 145 -2.35 19.48 -10.36
C LYS A 145 -1.36 20.23 -9.47
N THR A 146 -0.24 20.70 -10.05
CA THR A 146 0.90 21.32 -9.34
C THR A 146 0.54 22.52 -8.44
N SER A 147 -0.57 23.21 -8.73
CA SER A 147 -1.07 24.30 -7.87
C SER A 147 -1.56 23.81 -6.50
N LEU A 148 -2.03 22.56 -6.41
CA LEU A 148 -2.46 21.93 -5.16
C LEU A 148 -1.24 21.36 -4.42
N GLU A 149 -0.32 20.75 -5.16
CA GLU A 149 0.95 20.23 -4.64
C GLU A 149 1.74 21.28 -3.83
N SER A 150 1.75 22.55 -4.24
CA SER A 150 2.46 23.61 -3.53
C SER A 150 1.81 24.04 -2.20
N GLU A 151 0.50 23.78 -2.05
CA GLU A 151 -0.28 24.20 -0.88
C GLU A 151 -0.50 23.05 0.12
N ALA A 152 -0.29 21.78 -0.30
CA ALA A 152 -0.30 20.56 0.50
C ALA A 152 -1.16 20.66 1.77
N ASP A 153 -2.48 20.64 1.62
CA ASP A 153 -3.40 20.94 2.72
C ASP A 153 -3.55 19.78 3.73
N GLY A 154 -3.03 18.61 3.37
CA GLY A 154 -2.92 17.44 4.23
C GLY A 154 -1.65 17.47 5.09
N LEU A 155 -0.55 16.94 4.53
CA LEU A 155 0.73 16.81 5.20
C LEU A 155 1.82 17.56 4.40
N PRO A 156 2.44 18.61 4.99
CA PRO A 156 3.48 19.37 4.30
C PRO A 156 4.75 18.58 4.01
N ALA A 157 5.52 19.05 3.02
CA ALA A 157 6.86 18.53 2.72
C ALA A 157 7.78 18.55 3.96
N GLY A 158 8.58 17.50 4.12
CA GLY A 158 9.54 17.33 5.21
C GLY A 158 8.98 16.67 6.48
N GLU A 159 7.66 16.54 6.64
CA GLU A 159 7.06 15.86 7.79
C GLU A 159 7.25 14.33 7.71
N VAL A 160 7.18 13.76 6.51
CA VAL A 160 7.64 12.38 6.26
C VAL A 160 9.15 12.42 6.11
N THR A 161 9.90 11.86 7.05
CA THR A 161 11.38 11.88 6.99
C THR A 161 11.97 10.72 6.18
N GLY A 162 11.14 9.74 5.79
CA GLY A 162 11.52 8.59 5.00
C GLY A 162 10.74 7.34 5.39
N SER A 163 11.25 6.19 4.94
CA SER A 163 10.67 4.86 5.13
C SER A 163 11.73 3.88 5.61
N THR A 164 11.31 2.65 5.93
CA THR A 164 12.24 1.57 6.28
C THR A 164 11.72 0.26 5.71
N PHE A 165 12.56 -0.42 4.94
CA PHE A 165 12.30 -1.79 4.52
C PHE A 165 12.45 -2.75 5.70
N LEU A 166 11.49 -3.65 5.84
CA LEU A 166 11.55 -4.74 6.81
C LEU A 166 12.34 -5.91 6.23
N SER A 167 13.02 -6.66 7.10
CA SER A 167 13.53 -7.99 6.73
C SER A 167 12.37 -8.86 6.26
N LYS A 168 12.62 -9.74 5.29
CA LYS A 168 11.58 -10.57 4.65
C LYS A 168 11.23 -11.80 5.50
N THR A 169 10.94 -11.57 6.78
CA THR A 169 10.61 -12.61 7.77
C THR A 169 9.29 -12.28 8.47
N ASP A 170 8.55 -13.32 8.87
CA ASP A 170 7.29 -13.17 9.61
C ASP A 170 7.52 -12.44 10.94
N ASP A 171 8.60 -12.73 11.65
CA ASP A 171 8.95 -12.08 12.92
C ASP A 171 9.13 -10.56 12.75
N ALA A 172 9.82 -10.11 11.69
CA ALA A 172 10.01 -8.68 11.43
C ALA A 172 8.68 -7.98 11.09
N LEU A 173 7.81 -8.65 10.32
CA LEU A 173 6.47 -8.12 10.02
C LEU A 173 5.60 -8.05 11.27
N VAL A 174 5.58 -9.09 12.11
CA VAL A 174 4.83 -9.14 13.37
C VAL A 174 5.30 -8.04 14.34
N GLU A 175 6.61 -7.84 14.46
CA GLU A 175 7.19 -6.78 15.29
C GLU A 175 6.84 -5.37 14.80
N ALA A 176 6.82 -5.15 13.47
CA ALA A 176 6.44 -3.87 12.88
C ALA A 176 4.93 -3.61 13.04
N VAL A 177 4.09 -4.60 12.73
CA VAL A 177 2.62 -4.52 12.83
C VAL A 177 2.18 -4.31 14.29
N ALA A 178 2.96 -4.80 15.26
CA ALA A 178 2.71 -4.52 16.67
C ALA A 178 2.80 -3.02 17.04
N LYS A 179 3.48 -2.21 16.21
CA LYS A 179 3.69 -0.77 16.45
C LYS A 179 2.77 0.11 15.60
N ALA A 180 2.52 -0.27 14.35
CA ALA A 180 1.62 0.43 13.43
C ALA A 180 1.25 -0.47 12.24
N PRO A 181 0.15 -0.20 11.51
CA PRO A 181 -0.13 -0.83 10.22
C PRO A 181 1.02 -0.68 9.22
N VAL A 182 1.25 -1.71 8.40
CA VAL A 182 2.42 -1.81 7.52
C VAL A 182 2.02 -2.06 6.07
N SER A 183 2.57 -1.29 5.14
CA SER A 183 2.47 -1.54 3.70
C SER A 183 3.21 -2.81 3.31
N VAL A 184 2.54 -3.71 2.58
CA VAL A 184 3.16 -4.93 2.05
C VAL A 184 2.74 -5.15 0.61
N ALA A 185 3.57 -5.89 -0.12
CA ALA A 185 3.21 -6.44 -1.42
C ALA A 185 2.94 -7.95 -1.29
N LEU A 186 2.02 -8.45 -2.10
CA LEU A 186 1.69 -9.87 -2.19
C LEU A 186 1.42 -10.28 -3.64
N THR A 187 1.32 -11.58 -3.87
CA THR A 187 0.89 -12.16 -5.15
C THR A 187 -0.61 -12.42 -5.12
N ALA A 188 -1.40 -11.56 -5.75
CA ALA A 188 -2.80 -11.78 -6.01
C ALA A 188 -2.97 -12.69 -7.23
N ASN A 189 -3.72 -13.77 -7.05
CA ASN A 189 -4.09 -14.73 -8.08
C ASN A 189 -5.63 -14.81 -8.23
N ARG A 190 -6.13 -15.64 -9.13
CA ARG A 190 -7.58 -15.82 -9.35
C ARG A 190 -8.37 -16.22 -8.10
N ALA A 191 -7.78 -16.97 -7.18
CA ALA A 191 -8.46 -17.32 -5.94
C ALA A 191 -8.55 -16.11 -5.00
N PHE A 192 -7.50 -15.29 -4.94
CA PHE A 192 -7.50 -14.05 -4.16
C PHE A 192 -8.53 -13.05 -4.68
N THR A 193 -8.66 -12.88 -5.99
CA THR A 193 -9.65 -11.95 -6.57
C THR A 193 -11.09 -12.32 -6.26
N ALA A 194 -11.38 -13.60 -6.01
CA ALA A 194 -12.70 -14.10 -5.63
C ALA A 194 -12.86 -14.36 -4.12
N TYR A 195 -11.85 -14.02 -3.29
CA TYR A 195 -11.87 -14.30 -1.86
C TYR A 195 -13.07 -13.62 -1.17
N LYS A 196 -13.74 -14.35 -0.27
CA LYS A 196 -14.90 -13.82 0.49
C LYS A 196 -14.71 -13.84 2.00
N LYS A 197 -14.16 -14.92 2.56
CA LYS A 197 -13.98 -15.08 4.01
C LYS A 197 -13.05 -16.25 4.38
N GLY A 198 -12.55 -16.24 5.61
CA GLY A 198 -11.72 -17.30 6.20
C GLY A 198 -10.23 -16.95 6.18
N VAL A 199 -9.36 -17.94 6.37
CA VAL A 199 -7.91 -17.74 6.30
C VAL A 199 -7.46 -18.12 4.90
N PHE A 200 -7.12 -17.12 4.08
CA PHE A 200 -6.62 -17.36 2.72
C PHE A 200 -5.28 -18.10 2.78
N SER A 201 -5.14 -19.17 1.99
CA SER A 201 -3.91 -19.95 1.90
C SER A 201 -3.88 -20.63 0.54
N ASP A 202 -2.91 -20.26 -0.29
CA ASP A 202 -2.77 -20.77 -1.65
C ASP A 202 -1.29 -20.90 -2.02
N THR A 203 -0.85 -22.13 -2.27
CA THR A 203 0.54 -22.42 -2.63
C THR A 203 0.88 -21.99 -4.05
N SER A 204 -0.12 -21.72 -4.90
CA SER A 204 0.13 -21.19 -6.26
C SER A 204 0.65 -19.76 -6.26
N CYS A 205 0.65 -19.06 -5.12
CA CYS A 205 1.33 -17.77 -4.97
C CYS A 205 2.86 -17.92 -4.92
N ASN A 206 3.39 -19.10 -4.58
CA ASN A 206 4.82 -19.29 -4.34
C ASN A 206 5.64 -19.19 -5.64
N GLY A 207 6.72 -18.40 -5.60
CA GLY A 207 7.62 -18.22 -6.74
C GLY A 207 7.10 -17.27 -7.83
N HIS A 208 5.91 -16.69 -7.64
CA HIS A 208 5.39 -15.64 -8.49
C HIS A 208 5.79 -14.26 -7.97
N GLN A 209 5.96 -13.32 -8.90
CA GLN A 209 6.26 -11.93 -8.57
C GLN A 209 5.06 -11.29 -7.88
N MET A 210 5.33 -10.56 -6.80
CA MET A 210 4.29 -9.76 -6.13
C MET A 210 3.74 -8.73 -7.09
N ASN A 211 2.42 -8.56 -7.10
CA ASN A 211 1.69 -7.79 -8.11
C ASN A 211 0.56 -6.93 -7.54
N HIS A 212 0.39 -6.94 -6.21
CA HIS A 212 -0.63 -6.17 -5.53
C HIS A 212 -0.14 -5.71 -4.16
N ALA A 213 -0.35 -4.45 -3.82
CA ALA A 213 0.02 -3.88 -2.53
C ALA A 213 -1.21 -3.71 -1.65
N VAL A 214 -1.04 -4.01 -0.36
CA VAL A 214 -2.08 -3.92 0.67
C VAL A 214 -1.49 -3.39 1.97
N VAL A 215 -2.31 -3.23 3.00
CA VAL A 215 -1.85 -2.84 4.34
C VAL A 215 -2.16 -3.97 5.32
N VAL A 216 -1.15 -4.44 6.05
CA VAL A 216 -1.33 -5.35 7.17
C VAL A 216 -1.73 -4.53 8.38
N VAL A 217 -2.95 -4.75 8.86
CA VAL A 217 -3.57 -4.01 9.97
C VAL A 217 -3.64 -4.80 11.27
N GLY A 218 -3.03 -5.99 11.29
CA GLY A 218 -3.09 -6.90 12.42
C GLY A 218 -2.67 -8.32 12.07
N TYR A 219 -2.64 -9.16 13.09
CA TYR A 219 -2.39 -10.61 13.02
C TYR A 219 -3.09 -11.31 14.20
#